data_AF-A0A2N1YKU9-F1
#
_entry.id   AF-A0A2N1YKU9-F1
#
_cell.length_a   1.000
_cell.length_b   1.000
_cell.length_c   1.000
_cell.angle_alpha   90.00
_cell.angle_beta   90.00
_cell.angle_gamma   90.00
#
_symmetry.space_group_name_H-M   'P 1'
#
loop_
_entity.id
_entity.type
_entity.pdbx_description
1 polymer ?
#
loop_
_entity_poly.entity_id
_entity_poly.type
_entity_poly.pdbx_seq_one_letter_code
_entity_poly.pdbx_strand_id
1 'polypeptide(L)'
;MSNADVITLPKLLSKVPMVLANLPGFIKGSKMSKLTDKTKPLGLGLAIQRATDMNPNGIAVIHENTQLTYTQFNAWTNRVADYFASIGLKKGDVIAVMIENRTELLATVAGLAK
;
A
#
# COMPACT_ATOMS: atom_id res chain seq x y z
N MET A 1 -28.14 26.00 -8.81
CA MET A 1 -27.14 25.19 -8.07
C MET A 1 -27.57 25.17 -6.62
N SER A 2 -27.79 23.99 -6.03
CA SER A 2 -28.42 23.84 -4.70
C SER A 2 -27.46 24.23 -3.58
N ASN A 3 -27.92 25.00 -2.59
CA ASN A 3 -27.18 25.43 -1.39
C ASN A 3 -26.80 24.27 -0.43
N ALA A 4 -27.06 23.02 -0.80
CA ALA A 4 -26.80 21.84 0.03
C ALA A 4 -25.29 21.51 0.21
N ASP A 5 -24.44 22.02 -0.68
CA ASP A 5 -23.00 21.71 -0.70
C ASP A 5 -22.12 22.78 -0.01
N VAL A 6 -22.71 23.84 0.56
CA VAL A 6 -21.94 24.85 1.28
C VAL A 6 -21.64 24.36 2.69
N ILE A 7 -20.37 24.08 2.98
CA ILE A 7 -19.92 23.70 4.33
C ILE A 7 -20.06 24.93 5.24
N THR A 8 -21.12 24.97 6.02
CA THR A 8 -21.35 26.05 7.01
C THR A 8 -20.43 25.84 8.23
N LEU A 9 -19.94 26.94 8.82
CA LEU A 9 -19.08 26.93 10.01
C LEU A 9 -19.59 26.05 11.17
N PRO A 10 -20.91 26.01 11.49
CA PRO A 10 -21.43 25.11 12.52
C PRO A 10 -21.37 23.62 12.14
N LYS A 11 -21.54 23.32 10.85
CA LYS A 11 -21.44 21.95 10.29
C LYS A 11 -19.98 21.46 10.28
N LEU A 12 -19.02 22.38 10.23
CA LEU A 12 -17.59 22.10 10.42
C LEU A 12 -17.28 21.83 11.90
N LEU A 13 -17.77 22.67 12.81
CA LEU A 13 -17.55 22.53 14.26
C LEU A 13 -18.12 21.22 14.81
N SER A 14 -19.27 20.77 14.33
CA SER A 14 -19.87 19.49 14.75
C SER A 14 -19.04 18.26 14.37
N LYS A 15 -18.07 18.39 13.46
CA LYS A 15 -17.12 17.33 13.08
C LYS A 15 -15.79 17.40 13.82
N VAL A 16 -15.52 18.46 14.59
CA VAL A 16 -14.26 18.64 15.33
C VAL A 16 -13.95 17.48 16.30
N PRO A 17 -14.91 16.94 17.09
CA PRO A 17 -14.62 15.81 17.97
C PRO A 17 -14.17 14.56 17.21
N MET A 18 -14.76 14.29 16.05
CA MET A 18 -14.37 13.18 15.17
C MET A 18 -12.98 13.38 14.55
N VAL A 19 -12.62 14.63 14.20
CA VAL A 19 -11.28 14.96 13.70
C VAL A 19 -10.23 14.80 14.79
N LEU A 20 -10.53 15.24 16.02
CA LEU A 20 -9.63 15.09 17.17
C LEU A 20 -9.41 13.63 17.57
N ALA A 21 -10.43 12.77 17.48
CA ALA A 21 -10.26 11.32 17.71
C ALA A 21 -9.29 10.66 16.71
N ASN A 22 -9.17 11.21 15.50
CA ASN A 22 -8.27 10.73 14.45
C ASN A 22 -6.93 11.51 14.38
N LEU A 23 -6.67 12.39 15.35
CA LEU A 23 -5.47 13.22 15.40
C LEU A 23 -4.15 12.43 15.34
N PRO A 24 -4.01 11.23 15.95
CA PRO A 24 -2.79 10.43 15.81
C PRO A 24 -2.48 10.03 14.36
N GLY A 25 -3.52 9.68 13.59
CA GLY A 25 -3.40 9.37 12.16
C GLY A 25 -2.97 10.58 11.34
N PHE A 26 -3.52 11.76 11.64
CA PHE A 26 -3.14 13.02 11.00
C PHE A 26 -1.67 13.41 11.30
N ILE A 27 -1.23 13.28 12.56
CA ILE A 27 0.17 13.54 12.94
C ILE A 27 1.12 12.57 12.22
N LYS A 28 0.76 11.28 12.15
CA LYS A 28 1.52 10.27 11.40
C LYS A 28 1.60 10.64 9.91
N GLY A 29 0.48 11.06 9.32
CA GLY A 29 0.40 11.55 7.94
C GLY A 29 1.28 12.78 7.70
N SER A 30 1.26 13.77 8.60
CA SER A 30 2.11 14.96 8.51
C SER A 30 3.60 14.62 8.60
N LYS A 31 3.99 13.69 9.48
CA LYS A 31 5.37 13.16 9.55
C LYS A 31 5.76 12.42 8.27
N MET A 32 4.84 11.68 7.65
CA MET A 32 5.09 11.02 6.36
C MET A 32 5.20 12.01 5.20
N SER A 33 4.39 13.07 5.17
CA SER A 33 4.43 14.10 4.12
C SER A 33 5.73 14.90 4.13
N LYS A 34 6.35 15.05 5.31
CA LYS A 34 7.66 15.70 5.49
C LYS A 34 8.85 14.76 5.28
N LEU A 35 8.64 13.55 4.73
CA LEU A 35 9.72 12.66 4.32
C LEU A 35 10.37 13.20 3.03
N THR A 36 11.20 14.23 3.19
CA THR A 36 12.06 14.78 2.14
C THR A 36 13.35 13.97 1.98
N ASP A 37 13.62 13.09 2.95
CA ASP A 37 14.78 12.20 2.95
C ASP A 37 14.61 11.08 1.91
N LYS A 38 15.28 11.26 0.76
CA LYS A 38 15.33 10.29 -0.34
C LYS A 38 16.08 9.00 0.01
N THR A 39 16.79 8.95 1.13
CA THR A 39 17.54 7.77 1.58
C THR A 39 16.66 6.79 2.35
N LYS A 40 15.50 7.24 2.86
CA LYS A 40 14.59 6.37 3.59
C LYS A 40 13.86 5.44 2.61
N PRO A 41 13.99 4.11 2.75
CA PRO A 41 13.23 3.19 1.91
C PRO A 41 11.74 3.38 2.21
N LEU A 42 10.98 3.71 1.17
CA LEU A 42 9.52 3.85 1.18
C LEU A 42 9.00 3.22 -0.11
N GLY A 43 7.87 2.53 -0.04
CA GLY A 43 7.28 1.87 -1.19
C GLY A 43 6.37 0.71 -0.79
N LEU A 44 5.68 0.15 -1.78
CA LEU A 44 4.78 -0.97 -1.59
C LEU A 44 5.53 -2.21 -1.09
N GLY A 45 6.73 -2.48 -1.62
CA GLY A 45 7.56 -3.60 -1.17
C GLY A 45 7.84 -3.59 0.34
N LEU A 46 8.14 -2.41 0.90
CA LEU A 46 8.35 -2.24 2.35
C LEU A 46 7.04 -2.33 3.14
N ALA A 47 5.93 -1.82 2.60
CA ALA A 47 4.64 -1.91 3.25
C ALA A 47 4.20 -3.38 3.41
N ILE A 48 4.41 -4.20 2.39
CA ILE A 48 4.11 -5.64 2.41
C ILE A 48 5.01 -6.36 3.42
N GLN A 49 6.31 -6.04 3.45
CA GLN A 49 7.23 -6.62 4.43
C GLN A 49 6.77 -6.33 5.85
N ARG A 50 6.46 -5.07 6.17
CA ARG A 50 5.96 -4.68 7.50
C ARG A 50 4.65 -5.35 7.85
N ALA A 51 3.71 -5.44 6.91
CA ALA A 51 2.44 -6.12 7.13
C ALA A 51 2.65 -7.61 7.43
N THR A 52 3.63 -8.24 6.75
CA THR A 52 4.04 -9.63 7.00
C THR A 52 4.64 -9.80 8.38
N ASP A 53 5.53 -8.91 8.80
CA ASP A 53 6.15 -8.97 10.13
C ASP A 53 5.09 -8.78 11.24
N MET A 54 4.07 -7.95 10.99
CA MET A 54 2.98 -7.69 11.94
C MET A 54 1.92 -8.79 11.99
N ASN A 55 1.65 -9.47 10.88
CA ASN A 55 0.57 -10.47 10.78
C ASN A 55 0.91 -11.61 9.80
N PRO A 56 1.92 -12.44 10.10
CA PRO A 56 2.48 -13.38 9.14
C PRO A 56 1.48 -14.46 8.68
N ASN A 57 0.59 -14.88 9.57
CA ASN A 57 -0.41 -15.93 9.34
C ASN A 57 -1.77 -15.37 8.91
N GLY A 58 -1.95 -14.05 8.93
CA GLY A 58 -3.17 -13.42 8.46
C GLY A 58 -3.31 -13.51 6.95
N ILE A 59 -4.56 -13.55 6.46
CA ILE A 59 -4.85 -13.63 5.04
C ILE A 59 -4.57 -12.27 4.38
N ALA A 60 -3.69 -12.27 3.38
CA ALA A 60 -3.32 -11.09 2.60
C ALA A 60 -4.12 -10.98 1.30
N VAL A 61 -4.37 -12.11 0.63
CA VAL A 61 -5.10 -12.17 -0.63
C VAL A 61 -6.14 -13.28 -0.59
N ILE A 62 -7.35 -12.95 -1.04
CA ILE A 62 -8.45 -13.88 -1.28
C ILE A 62 -8.86 -13.71 -2.74
N HIS A 63 -8.81 -14.81 -3.50
CA HIS A 63 -9.26 -14.83 -4.89
C HIS A 63 -9.92 -16.18 -5.16
N GLU A 64 -11.24 -16.16 -5.37
CA GLU A 64 -12.07 -17.37 -5.47
C GLU A 64 -11.80 -18.33 -4.29
N ASN A 65 -11.36 -19.56 -4.59
CA ASN A 65 -11.04 -20.58 -3.60
C ASN A 65 -9.59 -20.51 -3.10
N THR A 66 -8.81 -19.53 -3.56
CA THR A 66 -7.40 -19.36 -3.18
C THR A 66 -7.29 -18.32 -2.09
N GLN A 67 -6.58 -18.66 -1.02
CA GLN A 67 -6.20 -17.74 0.05
C GLN A 67 -4.71 -17.81 0.28
N LEU A 68 -4.06 -16.65 0.38
CA LEU A 68 -2.65 -16.54 0.71
C LEU A 68 -2.47 -15.77 2.00
N THR A 69 -1.66 -16.31 2.91
CA THR A 69 -1.20 -15.55 4.08
C THR A 69 -0.22 -14.45 3.66
N TYR A 70 -0.01 -13.45 4.51
CA TYR A 70 1.02 -12.43 4.26
C TYR A 70 2.40 -13.06 4.04
N THR A 71 2.77 -14.10 4.79
CA THR A 71 4.04 -14.80 4.59
C THR A 71 4.14 -15.43 3.20
N GLN A 72 3.09 -16.13 2.76
CA GLN A 72 3.04 -16.77 1.44
C GLN A 72 3.08 -15.74 0.32
N PHE A 73 2.28 -14.68 0.44
CA PHE A 73 2.22 -13.61 -0.54
C PHE A 73 3.57 -12.88 -0.63
N ASN A 74 4.16 -12.47 0.50
CA ASN A 74 5.45 -11.78 0.52
C ASN A 74 6.56 -12.64 -0.08
N ALA A 75 6.62 -13.94 0.27
CA ALA A 75 7.57 -14.87 -0.33
C ALA A 75 7.40 -14.97 -1.85
N TRP A 76 6.17 -15.00 -2.35
CA TRP A 76 5.93 -14.99 -3.79
C TRP A 76 6.37 -13.68 -4.45
N THR A 77 6.04 -12.53 -3.86
CA THR A 77 6.48 -11.22 -4.38
C THR A 77 7.99 -11.06 -4.40
N ASN A 78 8.71 -11.62 -3.40
CA ASN A 78 10.18 -11.66 -3.40
C ASN A 78 10.71 -12.47 -4.59
N ARG A 79 10.15 -13.65 -4.86
CA ARG A 79 10.56 -14.46 -6.03
C ARG A 79 10.37 -13.72 -7.35
N VAL A 80 9.28 -12.97 -7.50
CA VAL A 80 9.06 -12.13 -8.68
C VAL A 80 10.13 -11.04 -8.76
N ALA A 81 10.39 -10.32 -7.67
CA ALA A 81 11.40 -9.26 -7.61
C ALA A 81 12.80 -9.81 -7.98
N ASP A 82 13.18 -10.94 -7.38
CA ASP A 82 14.46 -11.61 -7.63
C ASP A 82 14.61 -12.04 -9.09
N TYR A 83 13.53 -12.59 -9.69
CA TYR A 83 13.53 -12.97 -11.10
C TYR A 83 13.76 -11.75 -12.02
N PHE A 84 13.00 -10.67 -11.82
CA PHE A 84 13.14 -9.48 -12.66
C PHE A 84 14.50 -8.79 -12.46
N ALA A 85 15.02 -8.75 -11.23
CA ALA A 85 16.37 -8.29 -10.95
C ALA A 85 17.42 -9.16 -11.67
N SER A 86 17.23 -10.48 -11.72
CA SER A 86 18.16 -11.41 -12.38
C SER A 86 18.25 -11.22 -13.89
N ILE A 87 17.18 -10.76 -14.54
CA ILE A 87 17.17 -10.42 -15.98
C ILE A 87 17.58 -8.96 -16.25
N GLY A 88 18.05 -8.24 -15.23
CA GLY A 88 18.69 -6.93 -15.37
C GLY A 88 17.77 -5.73 -15.15
N LEU A 89 16.56 -5.92 -14.61
CA LEU A 89 15.67 -4.81 -14.27
C LEU A 89 16.28 -3.95 -13.16
N LYS A 90 16.19 -2.62 -13.32
CA LYS A 90 16.71 -1.64 -12.38
C LYS A 90 15.65 -0.63 -11.97
N LYS A 91 15.90 0.03 -10.84
CA LYS A 91 15.08 1.14 -10.38
C LYS A 91 15.02 2.25 -11.43
N GLY A 92 13.81 2.62 -11.82
CA GLY A 92 13.55 3.64 -12.85
C GLY A 92 13.15 3.05 -14.20
N ASP A 93 13.35 1.74 -14.40
CA ASP A 93 12.85 1.05 -15.58
C ASP A 93 11.31 0.95 -15.56
N VAL A 94 10.73 0.85 -16.76
CA VAL A 94 9.28 0.76 -16.96
C VAL A 94 8.95 -0.60 -17.56
N ILE A 95 7.99 -1.31 -16.97
CA ILE A 95 7.49 -2.60 -17.45
C ILE A 95 6.00 -2.50 -17.73
N ALA A 96 5.58 -3.05 -18.87
CA ALA A 96 4.18 -3.30 -19.15
C ALA A 96 3.73 -4.60 -18.47
N VAL A 97 2.68 -4.52 -17.64
CA VAL A 97 2.05 -5.69 -17.02
C VAL A 97 0.66 -5.87 -17.64
N MET A 98 0.45 -7.00 -18.32
CA MET A 98 -0.83 -7.34 -18.94
C MET A 98 -1.28 -8.71 -18.42
N ILE A 99 -2.05 -8.68 -17.34
CA ILE A 99 -2.58 -9.85 -16.65
C ILE A 99 -4.04 -9.51 -16.31
N GLU A 100 -4.94 -10.47 -16.47
CA GLU A 100 -6.32 -10.36 -16.01
C GLU A 100 -6.40 -10.21 -14.47
N ASN A 101 -7.60 -9.96 -13.94
CA ASN A 101 -7.81 -9.81 -12.50
C ASN A 101 -7.69 -11.16 -11.76
N ARG A 102 -6.46 -11.56 -11.44
CA ARG A 102 -6.10 -12.80 -10.72
C ARG A 102 -4.96 -12.55 -9.73
N THR A 103 -4.70 -13.50 -8.83
CA THR A 103 -3.70 -13.36 -7.76
C THR A 103 -2.31 -13.00 -8.27
N GLU A 104 -1.93 -13.51 -9.45
CA GLU A 104 -0.67 -13.26 -10.15
C GLU A 104 -0.48 -11.79 -10.48
N LEU A 105 -1.55 -11.04 -10.79
CA LEU A 105 -1.46 -9.60 -11.03
C LEU A 105 -0.93 -8.88 -9.78
N LEU A 106 -1.52 -9.18 -8.62
CA LEU A 106 -1.09 -8.59 -7.35
C LEU A 106 0.33 -9.00 -6.98
N ALA A 107 0.67 -10.28 -7.14
CA ALA A 107 2.02 -10.76 -6.86
C ALA A 107 3.07 -10.12 -7.79
N THR A 108 2.72 -9.93 -9.07
CA THR A 108 3.60 -9.33 -10.07
C THR A 108 3.85 -7.86 -9.76
N VAL A 109 2.78 -7.07 -9.57
CA VAL A 109 2.89 -5.63 -9.28
C VAL A 109 3.60 -5.40 -7.95
N ALA A 110 3.32 -6.21 -6.92
CA ALA A 110 4.00 -6.10 -5.63
C ALA A 110 5.49 -6.49 -5.71
N GLY A 111 5.84 -7.50 -6.50
CA GLY A 111 7.23 -7.88 -6.74
C GLY A 111 8.00 -6.82 -7.51
N LEU A 112 7.41 -6.25 -8.57
CA LEU A 112 8.02 -5.16 -9.35
C LEU A 112 8.16 -3.85 -8.55
N ALA A 113 7.44 -3.70 -7.43
CA ALA A 113 7.52 -2.55 -6.54
C ALA A 113 8.46 -2.75 -5.33
N LYS A 114 9.18 -3.88 -5.26
CA LYS A 114 10.26 -4.15 -4.31
C LYS A 114 11.60 -3.68 -4.88
#